data_AF-A0A535EYX1-F1
#
_entry.id   AF-A0A535EYX1-F1
#
_cell.length_a   1.000
_cell.length_b   1.000
_cell.length_c   1.000
_cell.angle_alpha   90.00
_cell.angle_beta   90.00
_cell.angle_gamma   90.00
#
_symmetry.space_group_name_H-M   'P 1'
#
loop_
_entity.id
_entity.type
_entity.pdbx_description
1 polymer ?
#
loop_
_entity_poly.entity_id
_entity_poly.type
_entity_poly.pdbx_seq_one_letter_code
_entity_poly.pdbx_strand_id
1 'polypeptide(L)'
;MPCRERMQVGKRRFICMKLRSIYPMILVPLLSLIIIGTVLWAYLSPFTHATSQDGRVLLPSSMEKYTSKSHVLAKAASGQQISLAVGLSLRNQAGLAAYLQQITTPHSPLYHHYLNAETFAAL
;
A
#
# COMPACT_ATOMS: atom_id res chain seq x y z
N MET A 1 29.87 40.63 52.76
CA MET A 1 30.43 39.45 53.49
C MET A 1 30.01 39.58 54.95
N PRO A 2 29.65 38.53 55.72
CA PRO A 2 29.61 37.06 55.50
C PRO A 2 28.16 36.47 55.49
N CYS A 3 27.90 35.27 54.94
CA CYS A 3 27.90 33.92 55.57
C CYS A 3 26.84 33.81 56.71
N ARG A 4 25.89 32.86 56.83
CA ARG A 4 25.70 31.44 56.46
C ARG A 4 24.22 31.15 56.85
N GLU A 5 23.41 30.34 56.17
CA GLU A 5 23.11 28.93 56.53
C GLU A 5 21.58 28.71 56.43
N ARG A 6 21.11 27.66 55.74
CA ARG A 6 19.99 26.78 56.15
C ARG A 6 19.66 25.77 55.05
N MET A 7 20.08 24.55 55.37
CA MET A 7 19.72 23.24 54.84
C MET A 7 18.28 23.08 54.33
N GLN A 8 18.13 22.39 53.20
CA GLN A 8 17.02 21.43 52.98
C GLN A 8 17.59 20.15 52.36
N VAL A 9 18.10 19.30 53.26
CA VAL A 9 18.43 17.90 53.01
C VAL A 9 17.14 17.08 52.98
N GLY A 10 16.99 16.26 51.95
CA GLY A 10 16.40 14.93 52.11
C GLY A 10 14.93 14.77 51.77
N LYS A 11 14.62 14.49 50.48
CA LYS A 11 13.61 13.47 50.10
C LYS A 11 13.52 13.13 48.59
N ARG A 12 14.58 13.30 47.78
CA ARG A 12 14.50 13.13 46.31
C ARG A 12 15.27 11.93 45.73
N ARG A 13 15.89 11.09 46.55
CA ARG A 13 16.78 10.02 46.03
C ARG A 13 16.16 8.63 45.91
N PHE A 14 15.04 8.35 46.56
CA PHE A 14 14.51 6.98 46.56
C PHE A 14 13.51 6.67 45.44
N ILE A 15 12.82 7.68 44.89
CA ILE A 15 11.78 7.49 43.86
C ILE A 15 12.37 7.53 42.43
N CYS A 16 13.51 8.21 42.24
CA CYS A 16 14.11 8.45 40.94
C CYS A 16 14.86 7.24 40.33
N MET A 17 15.26 6.26 41.17
CA MET A 17 16.05 5.12 40.69
C MET A 17 15.20 3.99 40.11
N LYS A 18 13.97 3.80 40.61
CA LYS A 18 13.01 2.85 40.03
C LYS A 18 12.48 3.36 38.68
N LEU A 19 12.20 4.66 38.57
CA LEU A 19 11.62 5.24 37.35
C LEU A 19 12.58 5.22 36.15
N ARG A 20 13.88 5.48 36.35
CA ARG A 20 14.88 5.55 35.26
C ARG A 20 15.25 4.18 34.67
N SER A 21 15.10 3.10 35.47
CA SER A 21 15.36 1.72 35.04
C SER A 21 14.11 0.99 34.54
N ILE A 22 12.92 1.40 35.00
CA ILE A 22 11.63 0.84 34.55
C ILE A 22 11.20 1.45 33.21
N TYR A 23 11.55 2.72 32.95
CA TYR A 23 11.29 3.35 31.65
C TYR A 23 11.88 2.58 30.47
N PRO A 24 13.17 2.22 30.39
CA PRO A 24 13.67 1.42 29.26
C PRO A 24 13.07 0.01 29.22
N MET A 25 12.68 -0.56 30.37
CA MET A 25 12.10 -1.90 30.43
C MET A 25 10.64 -1.95 29.94
N ILE A 26 9.87 -0.86 30.07
CA ILE A 26 8.48 -0.76 29.59
C ILE A 26 8.40 -0.04 28.23
N LEU A 27 9.24 0.98 28.02
CA LEU A 27 9.28 1.77 26.77
C LEU A 27 9.75 0.91 25.59
N VAL A 28 10.73 0.03 25.77
CA VAL A 28 11.23 -0.83 24.68
C VAL A 28 10.18 -1.83 24.19
N PRO A 29 9.48 -2.62 25.03
CA PRO A 29 8.42 -3.50 24.54
C PRO A 29 7.22 -2.71 24.00
N LEU A 30 6.91 -1.54 24.55
CA LEU A 30 5.87 -0.65 24.02
C LEU A 30 6.24 -0.15 22.62
N LEU A 31 7.48 0.34 22.42
CA LEU A 31 7.97 0.76 21.11
C LEU A 31 8.00 -0.42 20.14
N SER A 32 8.42 -1.60 20.60
CA SER A 32 8.44 -2.81 19.78
C SER A 32 7.05 -3.19 19.30
N LEU A 33 6.04 -3.17 20.17
CA LEU A 33 4.64 -3.41 19.79
C LEU A 33 4.11 -2.37 18.81
N ILE A 34 4.46 -1.09 19.01
CA ILE A 34 4.08 -0.02 18.08
C ILE A 34 4.74 -0.23 16.71
N ILE A 35 6.03 -0.55 16.66
CA ILE A 35 6.77 -0.83 15.41
C ILE A 35 6.19 -2.05 14.71
N ILE A 36 5.91 -3.14 15.43
CA ILE A 36 5.31 -4.35 14.84
C ILE A 36 3.92 -4.03 14.29
N GLY A 37 3.11 -3.27 15.03
CA GLY A 37 1.79 -2.85 14.59
C GLY A 37 1.81 -1.97 13.33
N THR A 38 2.73 -1.00 13.26
CA THR A 38 2.85 -0.12 12.08
C THR A 38 3.39 -0.87 10.85
N VAL A 39 4.37 -1.75 11.06
CA VAL A 39 4.90 -2.60 9.99
C VAL A 39 3.81 -3.55 9.48
N LEU A 40 3.08 -4.21 10.38
CA LEU A 40 1.99 -5.10 10.01
C LEU A 40 0.86 -4.35 9.27
N TRP A 41 0.50 -3.15 9.73
CA TRP A 41 -0.47 -2.30 9.03
C TRP A 41 0.00 -1.94 7.62
N ALA A 42 1.28 -1.60 7.44
CA ALA A 42 1.84 -1.30 6.12
C ALA A 42 1.80 -2.52 5.19
N TYR A 43 2.02 -3.73 5.71
CA TYR A 43 1.91 -4.97 4.93
C TYR A 43 0.47 -5.38 4.59
N LEU A 44 -0.53 -5.06 5.42
CA LEU A 44 -1.96 -5.36 5.15
C LEU A 44 -2.71 -4.23 4.43
N SER A 45 -2.13 -3.04 4.29
CA SER A 45 -2.72 -1.90 3.58
C SER A 45 -3.07 -2.09 2.09
N PRO A 46 -2.48 -3.02 1.29
CA PRO A 46 -2.95 -3.20 -0.09
C PRO A 46 -4.39 -3.73 -0.17
N PHE A 47 -4.97 -4.24 0.92
CA PHE A 47 -6.37 -4.66 0.99
C PHE A 47 -7.31 -3.52 1.40
N THR A 48 -7.05 -2.29 0.95
CA THR A 48 -8.02 -1.21 1.10
C THR A 48 -9.19 -1.51 0.17
N HIS A 49 -10.35 -1.84 0.75
CA HIS A 49 -11.59 -2.06 0.00
C HIS A 49 -11.86 -0.87 -0.92
N ALA A 50 -12.15 -1.15 -2.19
CA ALA A 50 -12.54 -0.13 -3.14
C ALA A 50 -13.84 0.52 -2.65
N THR A 51 -13.74 1.71 -2.07
CA THR A 51 -14.90 2.60 -1.90
C THR A 51 -15.45 2.87 -3.29
N SER A 52 -16.66 2.42 -3.56
CA SER A 52 -17.39 2.80 -4.76
C SER A 52 -17.50 4.33 -4.78
N GLN A 53 -16.73 4.97 -5.66
CA GLN A 53 -16.87 6.38 -5.92
C GLN A 53 -18.17 6.58 -6.69
N ASP A 54 -19.17 7.11 -5.98
CA ASP A 54 -20.49 7.45 -6.50
C ASP A 54 -20.39 8.74 -7.34
N GLY A 55 -19.60 8.67 -8.41
CA GLY A 55 -19.24 9.82 -9.23
C GLY A 55 -18.71 9.38 -10.58
N ARG A 56 -18.97 10.16 -11.62
CA ARG A 56 -18.42 9.91 -12.95
C ARG A 56 -16.90 9.96 -12.88
N VAL A 57 -16.25 8.83 -13.10
CA VAL A 57 -14.79 8.75 -13.22
C VAL A 57 -14.41 9.06 -14.66
N LEU A 58 -13.51 10.03 -14.84
CA LEU A 58 -12.91 10.29 -16.14
C LEU A 58 -11.97 9.14 -16.47
N LEU A 59 -12.35 8.31 -17.43
CA LEU A 59 -11.41 7.39 -18.05
C LEU A 59 -10.52 8.21 -18.98
N PRO A 60 -9.18 8.18 -18.83
CA PRO A 60 -8.28 8.88 -19.74
C PRO A 60 -8.54 8.40 -21.17
N SER A 61 -9.11 9.28 -21.99
CA SER A 61 -9.61 8.94 -23.31
C SER A 61 -8.47 8.82 -24.31
N SER A 62 -8.13 7.58 -24.69
CA SER A 62 -7.24 7.34 -25.84
C SER A 62 -7.91 7.67 -27.19
N MET A 63 -9.20 8.03 -27.17
CA MET A 63 -9.99 8.27 -28.37
C MET A 63 -9.55 9.51 -29.16
N GLU A 64 -8.90 10.48 -28.52
CA GLU A 64 -8.45 11.72 -29.18
C GLU A 64 -7.51 11.47 -30.37
N LYS A 65 -6.64 10.46 -30.29
CA LYS A 65 -5.77 10.10 -31.41
C LYS A 65 -6.56 9.62 -32.63
N TYR A 66 -7.64 8.91 -32.40
CA TYR A 66 -8.48 8.35 -33.46
C TYR A 66 -9.47 9.40 -34.01
N THR A 67 -9.90 10.36 -33.19
CA THR A 67 -10.86 11.37 -33.62
C THR A 67 -10.21 12.63 -34.21
N SER A 68 -8.93 12.89 -33.95
CA SER A 68 -8.22 14.11 -34.40
C SER A 68 -8.22 14.32 -35.93
N LYS A 69 -8.37 13.24 -36.71
CA LYS A 69 -8.47 13.28 -38.18
C LYS A 69 -9.85 12.91 -38.70
N SER A 70 -10.83 12.74 -37.82
CA SER A 70 -12.20 12.37 -38.18
C SER A 70 -13.12 13.59 -38.15
N HIS A 71 -14.09 13.62 -39.06
CA HIS A 71 -15.17 14.60 -39.04
C HIS A 71 -16.46 13.93 -38.60
N VAL A 72 -17.22 14.59 -37.72
CA VAL A 72 -18.51 14.09 -37.24
C VAL A 72 -19.51 14.12 -38.40
N LEU A 73 -19.93 12.95 -38.86
CA LEU A 73 -20.82 12.83 -40.02
C LEU A 73 -22.30 13.04 -39.64
N ALA A 74 -22.74 12.38 -38.57
CA ALA A 74 -24.09 12.47 -38.04
C ALA A 74 -24.13 11.91 -36.61
N LYS A 75 -25.17 12.26 -35.86
CA LYS A 75 -25.43 11.67 -34.55
C LYS A 75 -26.02 10.27 -34.74
N ALA A 76 -25.48 9.28 -34.01
CA ALA A 76 -26.05 7.93 -34.00
C ALA A 76 -27.50 7.98 -33.50
N ALA A 77 -28.37 7.16 -34.10
CA ALA A 77 -29.77 7.05 -33.70
C ALA A 77 -29.90 6.58 -32.25
N SER A 78 -30.89 7.10 -31.52
CA SER A 78 -31.21 6.66 -30.16
C SER A 78 -31.74 5.21 -30.21
N GLY A 79 -30.88 4.26 -29.92
CA GLY A 79 -31.18 2.82 -30.04
C GLY A 79 -30.17 2.03 -30.88
N GLN A 80 -29.18 2.70 -31.49
CA GLN A 80 -28.09 2.00 -32.18
C GLN A 80 -27.31 1.13 -31.19
N GLN A 81 -27.26 -0.18 -31.43
CA GLN A 81 -26.46 -1.09 -30.62
C GLN A 81 -24.97 -0.84 -30.88
N ILE A 82 -24.21 -0.63 -29.81
CA ILE A 82 -22.77 -0.41 -29.87
C ILE A 82 -22.13 -1.51 -29.04
N SER A 83 -21.22 -2.27 -29.65
CA SER A 83 -20.39 -3.25 -28.94
C SER A 83 -19.15 -2.54 -28.41
N LEU A 84 -19.00 -2.52 -27.08
CA LEU A 84 -17.85 -1.92 -26.41
C LEU A 84 -17.11 -2.98 -25.61
N ALA A 85 -15.80 -3.10 -25.84
CA ALA A 85 -14.93 -3.92 -25.02
C ALA A 85 -14.30 -3.05 -23.93
N VAL A 86 -14.44 -3.46 -22.67
CA VAL A 86 -13.83 -2.79 -21.52
C VAL A 86 -12.71 -3.68 -20.98
N GLY A 87 -11.46 -3.24 -21.12
CA GLY A 87 -10.33 -3.87 -20.48
C GLY A 87 -10.28 -3.49 -19.00
N LEU A 88 -10.33 -4.47 -18.10
CA LEU A 88 -10.16 -4.25 -16.67
C LEU A 88 -8.69 -4.31 -16.28
N SER A 89 -8.31 -3.51 -15.28
CA SER A 89 -6.97 -3.58 -14.69
C SER A 89 -6.74 -4.95 -14.06
N LEU A 90 -5.58 -5.54 -14.34
CA LEU A 90 -5.21 -6.84 -13.79
C LEU A 90 -5.12 -6.79 -12.26
N ARG A 91 -5.74 -7.77 -11.58
CA ARG A 91 -5.85 -7.80 -10.12
C ARG A 91 -4.48 -7.89 -9.43
N ASN A 92 -3.54 -8.62 -10.01
CA ASN A 92 -2.26 -8.97 -9.39
C ASN A 92 -1.07 -8.69 -10.31
N GLN A 93 -0.88 -7.43 -10.70
CA GLN A 93 0.22 -7.01 -11.56
C GLN A 93 1.60 -7.30 -10.94
N ALA A 94 1.74 -7.09 -9.62
CA ALA A 94 2.99 -7.31 -8.91
C ALA A 94 3.35 -8.82 -8.84
N GLY A 95 2.38 -9.67 -8.55
CA GLY A 95 2.56 -11.13 -8.53
C GLY A 95 2.88 -11.68 -9.91
N LEU A 96 2.21 -11.19 -10.96
CA LEU A 96 2.53 -11.58 -12.34
C LEU A 96 3.94 -11.14 -12.73
N ALA A 97 4.37 -9.92 -12.40
CA ALA A 97 5.72 -9.45 -12.69
C ALA A 97 6.79 -10.29 -11.97
N ALA A 98 6.57 -10.61 -10.69
CA ALA A 98 7.45 -11.49 -9.93
C ALA A 98 7.51 -12.91 -10.52
N TYR A 99 6.37 -13.44 -10.96
CA TYR A 99 6.31 -14.75 -11.62
C TYR A 99 7.06 -14.73 -12.97
N LEU A 100 6.86 -13.70 -13.80
CA LEU A 100 7.57 -13.52 -15.05
C LEU A 100 9.10 -13.46 -14.85
N GLN A 101 9.57 -12.84 -13.76
CA GLN A 101 10.98 -12.87 -13.38
C GLN A 101 11.45 -14.28 -13.02
N GLN A 102 10.66 -15.03 -12.26
CA GLN A 102 11.00 -16.40 -11.86
C GLN A 102 11.06 -17.39 -13.03
N ILE A 103 10.26 -17.22 -14.08
CA ILE A 103 10.28 -18.14 -15.24
C ILE A 103 11.38 -17.83 -16.25
N THR A 104 11.88 -16.59 -16.26
CA THR A 104 12.95 -16.14 -17.17
C THR A 104 14.34 -16.24 -16.54
N THR A 105 14.42 -16.34 -15.21
CA THR A 105 15.70 -16.46 -14.50
C THR A 105 16.20 -17.91 -14.54
N PRO A 106 17.37 -18.20 -15.14
CA PRO A 106 17.86 -19.57 -15.31
C PRO A 106 18.22 -20.28 -14.00
N HIS A 107 18.44 -19.53 -12.92
CA HIS A 107 18.73 -20.08 -11.59
C HIS A 107 17.49 -20.26 -10.71
N SER A 108 16.30 -20.01 -11.27
CA SER A 108 15.03 -20.20 -10.57
C SER A 108 14.52 -21.63 -10.76
N PRO A 109 13.95 -22.28 -9.72
CA PRO A 109 13.31 -23.59 -9.87
C PRO A 109 12.08 -23.55 -10.79
N LEU A 110 11.55 -22.35 -11.09
CA LEU A 110 10.40 -22.13 -11.96
C LEU A 110 10.79 -21.77 -13.41
N TYR A 111 12.07 -21.90 -13.77
CA TYR A 111 12.56 -21.59 -15.11
C TYR A 111 11.83 -22.41 -16.18
N HIS A 112 11.33 -21.76 -17.24
CA HIS A 112 10.49 -22.35 -18.31
C HIS A 112 9.15 -22.96 -17.88
N HIS A 113 8.70 -22.73 -16.65
CA HIS A 113 7.35 -23.12 -16.24
C HIS A 113 6.36 -22.01 -16.54
N TYR A 114 5.81 -22.01 -17.76
CA TYR A 114 4.86 -20.99 -18.20
C TYR A 114 3.46 -21.22 -17.59
N LEU A 115 2.76 -20.11 -17.30
CA LEU A 115 1.35 -20.14 -16.91
C LEU A 115 0.50 -20.69 -18.05
N ASN A 116 -0.45 -21.56 -17.71
CA ASN A 116 -1.54 -21.93 -18.61
C ASN A 116 -2.70 -20.92 -18.48
N ALA A 117 -3.64 -20.93 -19.42
CA ALA A 117 -4.77 -19.99 -19.41
C ALA A 117 -5.61 -20.07 -18.13
N GLU A 118 -5.73 -21.28 -17.55
CA GLU A 118 -6.50 -21.52 -16.33
C GLU A 118 -5.85 -20.90 -15.09
N THR A 119 -4.54 -21.04 -14.94
CA THR A 119 -3.79 -20.42 -13.83
C THR A 119 -3.75 -18.91 -13.98
N PHE A 120 -3.67 -18.38 -15.20
CA PHE A 120 -3.76 -16.93 -15.43
C PHE A 120 -5.12 -16.36 -15.00
N ALA A 121 -6.23 -17.07 -15.26
CA ALA A 121 -7.57 -16.64 -14.85
C ALA A 121 -7.78 -16.68 -13.32
N ALA A 122 -6.95 -17.42 -12.59
CA ALA A 122 -7.04 -17.60 -11.14
C ALA A 122 -6.12 -16.66 -10.32
N LEU A 123 -5.25 -15.84 -10.96
CA LEU A 123 -4.31 -14.91 -10.32
C LEU A 123 -4.92 -13.56 -9.90
#